data_AF-A0A314YBH8-F1
#
_entry.id   AF-A0A314YBH8-F1
#
_cell.length_a   1.000
_cell.length_b   1.000
_cell.length_c   1.000
_cell.angle_alpha   90.00
_cell.angle_beta   90.00
_cell.angle_gamma   90.00
#
_symmetry.space_group_name_H-M   'P 1'
#
loop_
_entity.id
_entity.type
_entity.pdbx_description
1 polymer ?
#
loop_
_entity_poly.entity_id
_entity_poly.type
_entity_poly.pdbx_seq_one_letter_code
_entity_poly.pdbx_strand_id
1 'polypeptide(L)'
;MAPPAAIRWFAVVSALMLFHLITTSTAIYCDEDDCYDLLGVTQSANTSEIKKAYYKLSLKHHPDKNPDPESKKLFVKVANAYEVLGIM
;
A
#
# COMPACT_ATOMS: atom_id res chain seq x y z
N MET A 1 41.80 -23.68 2.71
CA MET A 1 41.61 -22.91 1.46
C MET A 1 40.32 -22.10 1.62
N ALA A 2 40.41 -20.84 2.06
CA ALA A 2 39.22 -20.01 2.25
C ALA A 2 38.65 -19.60 0.87
N PRO A 3 37.32 -19.55 0.68
CA PRO A 3 36.75 -19.15 -0.60
C PRO A 3 37.19 -17.72 -0.95
N PRO A 4 37.50 -17.46 -2.24
CA PRO A 4 37.96 -16.15 -2.69
C PRO A 4 36.95 -15.07 -2.28
N ALA A 5 37.46 -13.93 -1.81
CA ALA A 5 36.65 -12.84 -1.24
C ALA A 5 35.48 -12.42 -2.15
N ALA A 6 35.63 -12.55 -3.47
CA ALA A 6 34.58 -12.30 -4.45
C ALA A 6 33.29 -13.12 -4.21
N ILE A 7 33.40 -14.40 -3.84
CA ILE A 7 32.23 -15.28 -3.59
C ILE A 7 31.48 -14.82 -2.33
N ARG A 8 32.20 -14.30 -1.32
CA ARG A 8 31.60 -13.77 -0.09
C ARG A 8 30.82 -12.48 -0.36
N TRP A 9 31.36 -11.58 -1.18
CA TRP A 9 30.63 -10.37 -1.59
C TRP A 9 29.43 -10.68 -2.46
N PHE A 10 29.54 -11.61 -3.41
CA PHE A 10 28.41 -12.04 -4.23
C PHE A 10 27.27 -12.67 -3.41
N ALA A 11 27.59 -13.46 -2.38
CA ALA A 11 26.59 -14.05 -1.50
C ALA A 11 25.90 -12.98 -0.63
N VAL A 12 26.63 -11.99 -0.12
CA VAL A 12 26.06 -10.89 0.67
C VAL A 12 25.18 -9.98 -0.20
N VAL A 13 25.62 -9.66 -1.42
CA VAL A 13 24.86 -8.83 -2.35
C VAL A 13 23.63 -9.57 -2.87
N SER A 14 23.72 -10.89 -3.15
CA SER A 14 22.55 -11.72 -3.50
C SER A 14 21.55 -11.80 -2.35
N ALA A 15 22.01 -11.95 -1.11
CA ALA A 15 21.13 -11.98 0.06
C ALA A 15 20.42 -10.63 0.28
N LEU A 16 21.10 -9.50 0.07
CA LEU A 16 20.51 -8.15 0.16
C LEU A 16 19.51 -7.88 -0.99
N MET A 17 19.81 -8.33 -2.22
CA MET A 17 18.88 -8.26 -3.36
C MET A 17 17.60 -9.07 -3.12
N LEU A 18 17.72 -10.28 -2.58
CA LEU A 18 16.57 -11.11 -2.20
C LEU A 18 15.75 -10.49 -1.06
N PHE A 19 16.39 -9.76 -0.14
CA PHE A 19 15.71 -9.07 0.96
C PHE A 19 14.85 -7.88 0.49
N HIS A 20 15.28 -7.18 -0.56
CA HIS A 20 14.49 -6.11 -1.18
C HIS A 20 13.32 -6.59 -2.03
N LEU A 21 13.33 -7.85 -2.47
CA LEU A 21 12.21 -8.42 -3.23
C LEU A 21 11.03 -8.83 -2.34
N ILE A 22 11.29 -9.17 -1.07
CA ILE A 22 10.27 -9.65 -0.11
C ILE A 22 9.55 -8.47 0.58
N THR A 23 10.24 -7.33 0.74
CA THR A 23 9.73 -6.18 1.51
C THR A 23 8.73 -5.29 0.77
N THR A 24 8.58 -5.44 -0.55
CA THR A 24 7.64 -4.62 -1.34
C THR A 24 6.21 -5.19 -1.39
N SER A 25 6.00 -6.43 -0.93
CA SER A 25 4.74 -7.15 -1.15
C SER A 25 3.62 -6.87 -0.12
N THR A 26 3.91 -6.26 1.02
CA THR A 26 2.91 -6.09 2.09
C THR A 26 2.11 -4.79 2.01
N ALA A 27 2.34 -3.94 1.01
CA ALA A 27 1.75 -2.60 0.96
C ALA A 27 0.32 -2.51 0.38
N ILE A 28 -0.24 -3.60 -0.18
CA ILE A 28 -1.44 -3.56 -1.05
C ILE A 28 -2.64 -4.28 -0.40
N TYR A 29 -2.79 -4.21 0.93
CA TYR A 29 -3.96 -4.75 1.61
C TYR A 29 -4.51 -3.74 2.60
N CYS A 30 -5.82 -3.79 2.88
CA CYS A 30 -6.45 -3.00 3.94
C CYS A 30 -6.01 -3.45 5.35
N ASP A 31 -4.85 -4.12 5.49
CA ASP A 31 -4.28 -4.58 6.75
C ASP A 31 -5.33 -5.28 7.65
N GLU A 32 -5.50 -4.83 8.90
CA GLU A 32 -6.58 -5.27 9.81
C GLU A 32 -7.91 -4.51 9.65
N ASP A 33 -7.99 -3.50 8.78
CA ASP A 33 -9.17 -2.63 8.60
C ASP A 33 -10.10 -3.16 7.48
N ASP A 34 -11.42 -2.95 7.65
CA ASP A 34 -12.40 -3.24 6.59
C ASP A 34 -12.32 -2.17 5.48
N CYS A 35 -12.09 -2.60 4.23
CA CYS A 35 -11.99 -1.71 3.07
C CYS A 35 -13.28 -0.90 2.81
N TYR A 36 -14.45 -1.47 3.10
CA TYR A 36 -15.74 -0.79 2.96
C TYR A 36 -15.88 0.31 4.00
N ASP A 37 -15.48 0.05 5.25
CA ASP A 37 -15.49 1.04 6.32
C ASP A 37 -14.47 2.17 6.07
N LEU A 38 -13.28 1.85 5.54
CA LEU A 38 -12.27 2.84 5.15
C LEU A 38 -12.79 3.82 4.08
N LEU A 39 -13.56 3.31 3.11
CA LEU A 39 -14.23 4.13 2.11
C LEU A 39 -15.53 4.77 2.62
N GLY A 40 -16.04 4.33 3.76
CA GLY A 40 -17.32 4.78 4.32
C GLY A 40 -18.51 4.39 3.44
N VAL A 41 -18.45 3.21 2.83
CA VAL A 41 -19.49 2.66 1.96
C VAL A 41 -20.02 1.35 2.53
N THR A 42 -21.22 0.94 2.12
CA THR A 42 -21.79 -0.35 2.52
C THR A 42 -21.15 -1.50 1.74
N GLN A 43 -21.18 -2.73 2.27
CA GLN A 43 -20.74 -3.93 1.53
C GLN A 43 -21.53 -4.17 0.23
N SER A 44 -22.76 -3.67 0.14
CA SER A 44 -23.60 -3.67 -1.07
C SER A 44 -23.28 -2.56 -2.07
N ALA A 45 -22.26 -1.73 -1.80
CA ALA A 45 -21.95 -0.59 -2.64
C ALA A 45 -21.48 -1.03 -4.03
N ASN A 46 -21.94 -0.31 -5.06
CA ASN A 46 -21.50 -0.55 -6.42
C ASN A 46 -20.19 0.18 -6.74
N THR A 47 -19.55 -0.18 -7.84
CA THR A 47 -18.27 0.40 -8.29
C THR A 47 -18.31 1.93 -8.45
N SER A 48 -19.47 2.49 -8.81
CA SER A 48 -19.65 3.96 -8.92
C SER A 48 -19.63 4.64 -7.56
N GLU A 49 -20.27 4.04 -6.55
CA GLU A 49 -20.25 4.53 -5.16
C GLU A 49 -18.86 4.44 -4.55
N ILE A 50 -18.16 3.32 -4.77
CA ILE A 50 -16.76 3.12 -4.36
C ILE A 50 -15.85 4.19 -4.97
N LYS A 51 -15.96 4.44 -6.29
CA LYS A 51 -15.19 5.47 -6.99
C LYS A 51 -15.49 6.88 -6.47
N LYS A 52 -16.76 7.19 -6.19
CA LYS A 52 -17.18 8.48 -5.64
C LYS A 52 -16.64 8.70 -4.23
N ALA A 53 -16.70 7.67 -3.39
CA ALA A 53 -16.17 7.69 -2.03
C ALA A 53 -14.65 7.90 -2.02
N TYR A 54 -13.92 7.14 -2.83
CA TYR A 54 -12.48 7.31 -3.05
C TYR A 54 -12.13 8.75 -3.43
N TYR A 55 -12.77 9.31 -4.46
CA TYR A 55 -12.47 10.67 -4.92
C TYR A 55 -12.67 11.72 -3.82
N LYS A 56 -13.75 11.59 -3.03
CA LYS A 56 -14.05 12.49 -1.92
C LYS A 56 -12.97 12.41 -0.83
N LEU A 57 -12.58 11.20 -0.44
CA LEU A 57 -11.59 10.98 0.61
C LEU A 57 -10.18 11.37 0.18
N SER A 58 -9.80 11.09 -1.07
CA SER A 58 -8.51 11.47 -1.64
C SER A 58 -8.32 12.99 -1.69
N LEU A 59 -9.36 13.76 -2.02
CA LEU A 59 -9.30 15.22 -1.94
C LEU A 59 -9.21 15.73 -0.50
N LYS A 60 -9.91 15.07 0.43
CA LYS A 60 -9.92 15.44 1.85
C LYS A 60 -8.57 15.20 2.51
N HIS A 61 -7.90 14.10 2.19
CA HIS A 61 -6.64 13.67 2.79
C HIS A 61 -5.43 13.88 1.87
N HIS A 62 -5.56 14.66 0.80
CA HIS A 62 -4.49 14.89 -0.16
C HIS A 62 -3.25 15.46 0.55
N PRO A 63 -2.04 14.89 0.35
CA PRO A 63 -0.83 15.28 1.08
C PRO A 63 -0.39 16.72 0.79
N ASP A 64 -0.75 17.26 -0.37
CA ASP A 64 -0.49 18.67 -0.73
C ASP A 64 -1.29 19.65 0.14
N LYS A 65 -2.51 19.28 0.53
CA LYS A 65 -3.40 20.14 1.34
C LYS A 65 -3.32 19.85 2.83
N ASN A 66 -2.91 18.63 3.20
CA ASN A 66 -2.78 18.18 4.58
C ASN A 66 -1.42 17.51 4.76
N PRO A 67 -0.40 18.25 5.24
CA PRO A 67 0.95 17.72 5.45
C PRO A 67 1.05 16.78 6.67
N ASP A 68 -0.04 16.56 7.40
CA ASP A 68 -0.06 15.69 8.57
C ASP A 68 0.32 14.24 8.21
N PRO A 69 1.19 13.60 9.01
CA PRO A 69 1.59 12.22 8.77
C PRO A 69 0.39 11.26 8.85
N GLU A 70 -0.65 11.60 9.60
CA GLU A 70 -1.89 10.83 9.69
C GLU A 70 -2.72 10.92 8.41
N SER A 71 -2.86 12.12 7.82
CA SER A 71 -3.54 12.29 6.53
C SER A 71 -2.85 11.50 5.42
N LYS A 72 -1.52 11.47 5.42
CA LYS A 72 -0.75 10.64 4.47
C LYS A 72 -1.05 9.14 4.65
N LYS A 73 -1.12 8.65 5.89
CA LYS A 73 -1.49 7.25 6.17
C LYS A 73 -2.91 6.94 5.69
N LEU A 74 -3.87 7.82 5.99
CA LEU A 74 -5.25 7.66 5.55
C LEU A 74 -5.38 7.70 4.03
N PHE A 75 -4.65 8.58 3.35
CA PHE A 75 -4.62 8.66 1.89
C PHE A 75 -4.17 7.33 1.25
N VAL A 76 -3.09 6.73 1.78
CA VAL A 76 -2.61 5.42 1.32
C VAL A 76 -3.65 4.32 1.59
N LYS A 77 -4.25 4.28 2.80
CA LYS A 77 -5.29 3.30 3.13
C LYS A 77 -6.51 3.39 2.21
N VAL A 78 -6.95 4.61 1.91
CA VAL A 78 -8.08 4.88 1.00
C VAL A 78 -7.75 4.46 -0.44
N ALA A 79 -6.51 4.68 -0.89
CA ALA A 79 -6.06 4.21 -2.20
C ALA A 79 -6.06 2.67 -2.26
N ASN A 80 -5.52 2.00 -1.24
CA ASN A 80 -5.52 0.54 -1.15
C ASN A 80 -6.94 -0.04 -1.17
N ALA A 81 -7.86 0.53 -0.38
CA ALA A 81 -9.25 0.09 -0.35
C ALA A 81 -9.94 0.23 -1.72
N TYR A 82 -9.64 1.30 -2.46
CA TYR A 82 -10.14 1.48 -3.82
C TYR A 82 -9.52 0.51 -4.83
N GLU A 83 -8.23 0.18 -4.71
CA GLU A 83 -7.60 -0.83 -5.57
C GLU A 83 -8.22 -2.21 -5.35
N VAL A 84 -8.48 -2.58 -4.09
CA VAL A 84 -9.09 -3.87 -3.72
C VAL A 84 -10.55 -3.96 -4.17
N LEU A 85 -11.36 -2.93 -3.91
CA LEU A 85 -12.82 -2.97 -4.14
C LEU A 85 -13.25 -2.45 -5.52
N GLY A 86 -12.43 -1.62 -6.17
CA GLY A 86 -12.80 -0.89 -7.38
C GLY A 86 -12.31 -1.51 -8.69
N ILE A 87 -11.32 -2.41 -8.66
CA ILE A 87 -10.64 -2.93 -9.85
C ILE A 87 -10.42 -4.46 -9.83
N MET A 88 -10.51 -5.13 -8.68
CA MET A 88 -10.47 -6.60 -8.62
C MET A 88 -11.86 -7.23 -8.72
#